data_AF-A0A7K1H9G2-F1
#
_entry.id   AF-A0A7K1H9G2-F1
#
_cell.length_a   1.000
_cell.length_b   1.000
_cell.length_c   1.000
_cell.angle_alpha   90.00
_cell.angle_beta   90.00
_cell.angle_gamma   90.00
#
_symmetry.space_group_name_H-M   'P 1'
#
loop_
_entity.id
_entity.type
_entity.pdbx_description
1 polymer ?
#
loop_
_entity_poly.entity_id
_entity_poly.type
_entity_poly.pdbx_seq_one_letter_code
_entity_poly.pdbx_strand_id
1 'polypeptide(L)'
;MSDSHTALRSMHDLGLAAWFGGSLMGAFGVNGAAARISDSTQRLPVAATGWNRWTPVNAAAIGAHLAGAVGELVTESPRMAAQAGVGRASTIKTALTLSALAVTGYSRMLGKRLARAGQPSVEGVTEPNQQTPANVASCQRQLKMLQWTIPALTGALIVVTAYMGEQQKPGQVLRGVIGRVGGLGHATKMMGKGTGGMAAAKAIRQMAMSDR
;
A
#
# COMPACT_ATOMS: atom_id res chain seq x y z
N MET A 1 -29.16 1.14 -6.47
CA MET A 1 -27.77 1.64 -6.64
C MET A 1 -26.93 1.57 -5.35
N SER A 2 -27.52 1.40 -4.16
CA SER A 2 -26.81 1.25 -2.88
C SER A 2 -26.00 -0.06 -2.76
N ASP A 3 -26.54 -1.17 -3.25
CA ASP A 3 -26.05 -2.51 -2.89
C ASP A 3 -24.70 -2.84 -3.56
N SER A 4 -24.51 -2.37 -4.79
CA SER A 4 -23.23 -2.52 -5.50
C SER A 4 -22.09 -1.75 -4.83
N HIS A 5 -22.39 -0.57 -4.26
CA HIS A 5 -21.39 0.25 -3.59
C HIS A 5 -20.98 -0.35 -2.24
N THR A 6 -21.95 -0.88 -1.48
CA THR A 6 -21.69 -1.60 -0.23
C THR A 6 -20.89 -2.88 -0.48
N ALA A 7 -21.21 -3.64 -1.54
CA ALA A 7 -20.50 -4.86 -1.89
C ALA A 7 -19.03 -4.59 -2.24
N LEU A 8 -18.78 -3.63 -3.14
CA LEU A 8 -17.41 -3.25 -3.54
C LEU A 8 -16.59 -2.75 -2.35
N ARG A 9 -17.20 -1.92 -1.49
CA ARG A 9 -16.55 -1.43 -0.28
C ARG A 9 -16.23 -2.56 0.70
N SER A 10 -17.16 -3.50 0.88
CA SER A 10 -16.95 -4.67 1.73
C SER A 10 -15.83 -5.56 1.21
N MET A 11 -15.78 -5.79 -0.11
CA MET A 11 -14.68 -6.54 -0.74
C MET A 11 -13.33 -5.85 -0.53
N HIS A 12 -13.28 -4.52 -0.69
CA HIS A 12 -12.10 -3.71 -0.44
C HIS A 12 -11.61 -3.86 1.01
N ASP A 13 -12.50 -3.64 1.98
CA ASP A 13 -12.14 -3.55 3.40
C ASP A 13 -11.89 -4.93 4.03
N LEU A 14 -12.73 -5.93 3.75
CA LEU A 14 -12.53 -7.30 4.24
C LEU A 14 -11.28 -7.94 3.63
N GLY A 15 -11.04 -7.72 2.33
CA GLY A 15 -9.84 -8.22 1.66
C GLY A 15 -8.56 -7.66 2.27
N LEU A 16 -8.54 -6.34 2.54
CA LEU A 16 -7.40 -5.70 3.20
C LEU A 16 -7.20 -6.17 4.64
N ALA A 17 -8.30 -6.28 5.40
CA ALA A 17 -8.25 -6.76 6.78
C ALA A 17 -7.72 -8.19 6.87
N ALA A 18 -8.18 -9.09 5.99
CA ALA A 18 -7.70 -10.46 5.94
C ALA A 18 -6.22 -10.55 5.51
N TRP A 19 -5.77 -9.70 4.57
CA TRP A 19 -4.36 -9.64 4.17
C TRP A 19 -3.45 -9.16 5.31
N PHE A 20 -3.83 -8.06 5.97
CA PHE A 20 -3.11 -7.53 7.14
C PHE A 20 -3.10 -8.53 8.30
N GLY A 21 -4.28 -8.96 8.76
CA GLY A 21 -4.44 -9.86 9.89
C GLY A 21 -3.80 -11.23 9.64
N GLY A 22 -3.95 -11.78 8.43
CA GLY A 22 -3.31 -13.02 8.02
C GLY A 22 -1.78 -12.96 8.05
N SER A 23 -1.21 -11.82 7.65
CA SER A 23 0.25 -11.64 7.71
C SER A 23 0.78 -11.59 9.15
N LEU A 24 0.06 -10.92 10.06
CA LEU A 24 0.38 -10.90 11.50
C LEU A 24 0.21 -12.29 12.15
N MET A 25 -0.91 -12.96 11.88
CA MET A 25 -1.16 -14.30 12.39
C MET A 25 -0.12 -15.31 11.86
N GLY A 26 0.34 -15.13 10.62
CA GLY A 26 1.43 -15.91 10.07
C GLY A 26 2.77 -15.68 10.78
N ALA A 27 3.13 -14.42 11.06
CA ALA A 27 4.37 -14.08 11.74
C ALA A 27 4.37 -14.50 13.23
N PHE A 28 3.31 -14.18 13.98
CA PHE A 28 3.23 -14.50 15.41
C PHE A 28 2.78 -15.93 15.66
N GLY A 29 1.69 -16.34 15.02
CA GLY A 29 1.05 -17.62 15.28
C GLY A 29 1.73 -18.76 14.56
N VAL A 30 1.78 -18.75 13.22
CA VAL A 30 2.32 -19.87 12.45
C VAL A 30 3.83 -20.01 12.66
N ASN A 31 4.60 -18.93 12.43
CA ASN A 31 6.06 -18.99 12.58
C ASN A 31 6.47 -19.13 14.05
N GLY A 32 5.82 -18.39 14.95
CA GLY A 32 6.11 -18.48 16.38
C GLY A 32 5.80 -19.85 16.98
N ALA A 33 4.66 -20.46 16.64
CA ALA A 33 4.34 -21.82 17.10
C ALA A 33 5.31 -22.86 16.53
N ALA A 34 5.64 -22.77 15.24
CA ALA A 34 6.59 -23.69 14.62
C ALA A 34 8.00 -23.62 15.25
N ALA A 35 8.44 -22.43 15.70
CA ALA A 35 9.72 -22.27 16.38
C ALA A 35 9.79 -23.01 17.73
N ARG A 36 8.65 -23.37 18.34
CA ARG A 36 8.59 -24.11 19.61
C ARG A 36 8.72 -25.63 19.46
N ILE A 37 8.77 -26.15 18.23
CA ILE A 37 8.93 -27.58 17.99
C ILE A 37 10.34 -28.03 18.42
N SER A 38 10.41 -29.10 19.22
CA SER A 38 11.67 -29.64 19.75
C SER A 38 12.59 -30.17 18.65
N ASP A 39 12.03 -30.89 17.68
CA ASP A 39 12.78 -31.29 16.49
C ASP A 39 12.95 -30.09 15.54
N SER A 40 14.16 -29.54 15.54
CA SER A 40 14.56 -28.41 14.71
C SER A 40 14.36 -28.62 13.20
N THR A 41 14.37 -29.87 12.73
CA THR A 41 14.18 -30.21 11.31
C THR A 41 12.72 -30.10 10.87
N GLN A 42 11.76 -30.20 11.81
CA GLN A 42 10.32 -30.12 11.56
C GLN A 42 9.77 -28.69 11.55
N ARG A 43 10.55 -27.70 12.01
CA ARG A 43 10.11 -26.29 12.12
C ARG A 43 9.71 -25.69 10.77
N LEU A 44 10.53 -25.89 9.73
CA LEU A 44 10.22 -25.41 8.37
C LEU A 44 9.04 -26.15 7.73
N PRO A 45 8.98 -27.51 7.72
CA PRO A 45 7.84 -28.25 7.17
C PRO A 45 6.50 -27.89 7.79
N VAL A 46 6.44 -27.76 9.12
CA VAL A 46 5.19 -27.43 9.82
C VAL A 46 4.73 -26.01 9.47
N ALA A 47 5.64 -25.04 9.50
CA ALA A 47 5.32 -23.68 9.08
C ALA A 47 4.89 -23.62 7.61
N ALA A 48 5.61 -24.30 6.71
CA ALA A 48 5.28 -24.37 5.30
C ALA A 48 3.87 -24.95 5.07
N THR A 49 3.48 -25.96 5.85
CA THR A 49 2.12 -26.54 5.82
C THR A 49 1.07 -25.51 6.22
N GLY A 50 1.30 -24.79 7.32
CA GLY A 50 0.41 -23.70 7.75
C GLY A 50 0.25 -22.61 6.69
N TRP A 51 1.36 -22.13 6.14
CA TRP A 51 1.35 -21.13 5.06
C TRP A 51 0.71 -21.64 3.77
N ASN A 52 0.89 -22.91 3.40
CA ASN A 52 0.26 -23.49 2.22
C ASN A 52 -1.27 -23.53 2.35
N ARG A 53 -1.79 -23.79 3.56
CA ARG A 53 -3.24 -23.72 3.83
C ARG A 53 -3.78 -22.29 3.82
N TRP A 54 -3.00 -21.33 4.30
CA TRP A 54 -3.39 -19.92 4.31
C TRP A 54 -3.29 -19.25 2.93
N THR A 55 -2.35 -19.69 2.08
CA THR A 55 -2.04 -19.01 0.80
C THR A 55 -3.26 -18.81 -0.11
N PRO A 56 -4.15 -19.81 -0.34
CA PRO A 56 -5.35 -19.61 -1.16
C PRO A 56 -6.31 -18.57 -0.57
N VAL A 57 -6.49 -18.58 0.75
CA VAL A 57 -7.33 -17.60 1.46
C VAL A 57 -6.75 -16.19 1.32
N ASN A 58 -5.43 -16.05 1.48
CA ASN A 58 -4.75 -14.78 1.29
C ASN A 58 -4.84 -14.29 -0.17
N ALA A 59 -4.74 -15.18 -1.15
CA ALA A 59 -4.89 -14.82 -2.56
C ALA A 59 -6.32 -14.34 -2.86
N ALA A 60 -7.33 -15.01 -2.32
CA ALA A 60 -8.72 -14.57 -2.43
C ALA A 60 -8.95 -13.21 -1.76
N ALA A 61 -8.38 -12.99 -0.57
CA ALA A 61 -8.45 -11.72 0.15
C ALA A 61 -7.81 -10.56 -0.65
N ILE A 62 -6.62 -10.79 -1.21
CA ILE A 62 -5.96 -9.82 -2.10
C ILE A 62 -6.82 -9.55 -3.33
N GLY A 63 -7.36 -10.60 -3.96
CA GLY A 63 -8.25 -10.46 -5.13
C GLY A 63 -9.50 -9.64 -4.83
N ALA A 64 -10.16 -9.91 -3.70
CA ALA A 64 -11.33 -9.15 -3.25
C ALA A 64 -10.96 -7.68 -2.99
N HIS A 65 -9.84 -7.42 -2.33
CA HIS A 65 -9.35 -6.06 -2.10
C HIS A 65 -9.13 -5.30 -3.40
N LEU A 66 -8.46 -5.91 -4.38
CA LEU A 66 -8.17 -5.29 -5.67
C LEU A 66 -9.44 -5.04 -6.50
N ALA A 67 -10.36 -6.00 -6.52
CA ALA A 67 -11.64 -5.83 -7.19
C ALA A 67 -12.46 -4.69 -6.58
N GLY A 68 -12.51 -4.61 -5.24
CA GLY A 68 -13.11 -3.48 -4.53
C GLY A 68 -12.40 -2.16 -4.83
N ALA A 69 -11.07 -2.13 -4.84
CA ALA A 69 -10.27 -0.93 -5.10
C ALA A 69 -10.48 -0.38 -6.52
N VAL A 70 -10.56 -1.25 -7.53
CA VAL A 70 -10.88 -0.87 -8.90
C VAL A 70 -12.31 -0.35 -9.00
N GLY A 71 -13.27 -1.03 -8.36
CA GLY A 71 -14.66 -0.58 -8.30
C GLY A 71 -14.79 0.82 -7.72
N GLU A 72 -14.17 1.08 -6.55
CA GLU A 72 -14.14 2.40 -5.93
C GLU A 72 -13.49 3.46 -6.83
N LEU A 73 -12.39 3.12 -7.51
CA LEU A 73 -11.68 4.08 -8.36
C LEU A 73 -12.57 4.51 -9.54
N VAL A 74 -13.29 3.57 -10.15
CA VAL A 74 -14.20 3.86 -11.26
C VAL A 74 -15.35 4.75 -10.79
N THR A 75 -15.99 4.42 -9.67
CA THR A 75 -17.15 5.17 -9.16
C THR A 75 -16.78 6.55 -8.61
N GLU A 76 -15.59 6.71 -8.02
CA GLU A 76 -15.15 7.96 -7.38
C GLU A 76 -14.32 8.89 -8.28
N SER A 77 -14.03 8.47 -9.53
CA SER A 77 -13.19 9.22 -10.47
C SER A 77 -13.63 10.68 -10.71
N PRO A 78 -14.93 11.03 -10.78
CA PRO A 78 -15.35 12.43 -10.94
C PRO A 78 -15.02 13.29 -9.70
N ARG A 79 -15.13 12.73 -8.49
CA ARG A 79 -14.81 13.43 -7.24
C ARG A 79 -13.31 13.65 -7.09
N MET A 80 -12.49 12.70 -7.52
CA MET A 80 -11.03 12.86 -7.53
C MET A 80 -10.61 14.09 -8.37
N ALA A 81 -11.26 14.30 -9.51
CA ALA A 81 -11.05 15.46 -10.38
C ALA A 81 -11.59 16.77 -9.79
N ALA A 82 -12.56 16.73 -8.89
CA ALA A 82 -13.21 17.92 -8.29
C ALA A 82 -12.72 18.35 -6.88
N GLN A 83 -12.16 17.44 -6.06
CA GLN A 83 -11.72 17.73 -4.68
C GLN A 83 -10.18 17.72 -4.48
N ALA A 84 -9.61 18.82 -3.96
CA ALA A 84 -8.18 18.93 -3.63
C ALA A 84 -7.74 17.90 -2.56
N GLY A 85 -6.53 17.34 -2.71
CA GLY A 85 -5.94 16.36 -1.77
C GLY A 85 -6.26 14.89 -2.06
N VAL A 86 -7.37 14.59 -2.72
CA VAL A 86 -7.80 13.21 -3.02
C VAL A 86 -6.84 12.50 -3.99
N GLY A 87 -6.30 13.22 -4.97
CA GLY A 87 -5.32 12.68 -5.91
C GLY A 87 -4.05 12.17 -5.24
N ARG A 88 -3.48 12.95 -4.29
CA ARG A 88 -2.26 12.57 -3.55
C ARG A 88 -2.49 11.35 -2.67
N ALA A 89 -3.61 11.31 -1.93
CA ALA A 89 -3.96 10.17 -1.09
C ALA A 89 -4.16 8.90 -1.93
N SER A 90 -4.79 9.02 -3.11
CA SER A 90 -4.96 7.91 -4.04
C SER A 90 -3.63 7.39 -4.60
N THR A 91 -2.71 8.28 -4.99
CA THR A 91 -1.35 7.87 -5.42
C THR A 91 -0.61 7.12 -4.32
N ILE A 92 -0.68 7.59 -3.07
CA ILE A 92 -0.08 6.91 -1.91
C ILE A 92 -0.74 5.54 -1.70
N LYS A 93 -2.08 5.45 -1.77
CA LYS A 93 -2.83 4.19 -1.67
C LYS A 93 -2.33 3.19 -2.70
N THR A 94 -2.30 3.58 -3.97
CA THR A 94 -1.83 2.72 -5.08
C THR A 94 -0.37 2.28 -4.89
N ALA A 95 0.53 3.19 -4.52
CA ALA A 95 1.93 2.85 -4.29
C ALA A 95 2.10 1.84 -3.14
N LEU A 96 1.35 2.00 -2.05
CA LEU A 96 1.34 1.05 -0.93
C LEU A 96 0.78 -0.31 -1.37
N THR A 97 -0.32 -0.35 -2.11
CA THR A 97 -0.91 -1.59 -2.63
C THR A 97 0.09 -2.34 -3.52
N LEU A 98 0.72 -1.67 -4.49
CA LEU A 98 1.70 -2.30 -5.38
C LEU A 98 2.93 -2.81 -4.61
N SER A 99 3.42 -2.02 -3.65
CA SER A 99 4.54 -2.43 -2.79
C SER A 99 4.17 -3.66 -1.96
N ALA A 100 2.98 -3.67 -1.34
CA ALA A 100 2.51 -4.80 -0.55
C ALA A 100 2.37 -6.07 -1.40
N LEU A 101 1.85 -5.96 -2.63
CA LEU A 101 1.76 -7.06 -3.59
C LEU A 101 3.13 -7.62 -3.93
N ALA A 102 4.08 -6.75 -4.31
CA ALA A 102 5.43 -7.15 -4.67
C ALA A 102 6.13 -7.87 -3.51
N VAL A 103 6.07 -7.31 -2.30
CA VAL A 103 6.67 -7.90 -1.10
C VAL A 103 6.00 -9.23 -0.74
N THR A 104 4.67 -9.33 -0.86
CA THR A 104 3.93 -10.58 -0.59
C THR A 104 4.31 -11.68 -1.59
N GLY A 105 4.38 -11.34 -2.88
CA GLY A 105 4.81 -12.27 -3.93
C GLY A 105 6.25 -12.74 -3.72
N TYR A 106 7.16 -11.83 -3.41
CA TYR A 106 8.56 -12.14 -3.13
C TYR A 106 8.73 -13.03 -1.88
N SER A 107 8.02 -12.70 -0.80
CA SER A 107 7.96 -13.53 0.41
C SER A 107 7.46 -14.95 0.09
N ARG A 108 6.42 -15.08 -0.73
CA ARG A 108 5.92 -16.40 -1.14
C ARG A 108 6.94 -17.18 -1.96
N MET A 109 7.69 -16.53 -2.84
CA MET A 109 8.77 -17.17 -3.59
C MET A 109 9.86 -17.70 -2.65
N LEU A 110 10.31 -16.90 -1.68
CA LEU A 110 11.30 -17.33 -0.69
C LEU A 110 10.78 -18.50 0.17
N GLY A 111 9.52 -18.44 0.61
CA GLY A 111 8.88 -19.54 1.34
C GLY A 111 8.83 -20.84 0.53
N LYS A 112 8.59 -20.77 -0.79
CA LYS A 112 8.67 -21.95 -1.67
C LYS A 112 10.10 -22.49 -1.78
N ARG A 113 11.13 -21.63 -1.77
CA ARG A 113 12.54 -22.07 -1.75
C ARG A 113 12.87 -22.80 -0.46
N LEU A 114 12.42 -22.29 0.69
CA LEU A 114 12.58 -22.98 1.99
C LEU A 114 11.87 -24.33 2.00
N ALA A 115 10.62 -24.40 1.51
CA ALA A 115 9.87 -25.66 1.46
C ALA A 115 10.52 -26.74 0.58
N ARG A 116 11.31 -26.34 -0.42
CA ARG A 116 12.05 -27.26 -1.31
C ARG A 116 13.43 -27.65 -0.78
N ALA A 117 13.92 -26.97 0.26
CA ALA A 117 15.25 -27.21 0.81
C ALA A 117 15.36 -28.49 1.66
N GLY A 118 14.28 -29.29 1.73
CA GLY A 118 14.20 -30.48 2.59
C GLY A 118 13.89 -30.09 4.03
N GLN A 119 14.60 -30.73 4.97
CA GLN A 119 14.39 -30.55 6.41
C GLN A 119 15.70 -30.18 7.12
N PRO A 120 16.37 -29.08 6.72
CA PRO A 120 17.56 -28.62 7.45
C PRO A 120 17.18 -28.23 8.88
N SER A 121 18.07 -28.51 9.82
CA SER A 121 17.99 -27.99 11.18
C SER A 121 18.00 -26.46 11.15
N VAL A 122 17.01 -25.82 11.81
CA VAL A 122 16.91 -24.36 11.92
C VAL A 122 16.51 -23.93 13.34
N GLU A 123 16.87 -22.71 13.74
CA GLU A 123 16.46 -22.16 15.03
C GLU A 123 14.97 -21.77 15.04
N GLY A 124 14.48 -21.22 13.95
CA GLY A 124 13.09 -20.84 13.77
C GLY A 124 12.71 -20.82 12.30
N VAL A 125 11.51 -20.38 11.97
CA VAL A 125 11.08 -20.32 10.56
C VAL A 125 11.87 -19.28 9.78
N THR A 126 12.21 -18.16 10.42
CA THR A 126 12.98 -17.04 9.83
C THR A 126 14.38 -16.89 10.44
N GLU A 127 14.77 -17.82 11.30
CA GLU A 127 15.99 -17.79 12.10
C GLU A 127 16.85 -19.01 11.75
N PRO A 128 18.01 -18.83 11.11
CA PRO A 128 18.96 -19.92 10.91
C PRO A 128 19.72 -20.25 12.19
N ASN A 129 20.22 -21.48 12.29
CA ASN A 129 21.23 -21.88 13.27
C ASN A 129 22.58 -22.17 12.58
N GLN A 130 23.56 -22.66 13.34
CA GLN A 130 24.90 -22.95 12.83
C GLN A 130 24.96 -24.11 11.81
N GLN A 131 23.96 -25.00 11.83
CA GLN A 131 23.85 -26.16 10.94
C GLN A 131 23.04 -25.83 9.68
N THR A 132 22.36 -24.68 9.64
CA THR A 132 21.52 -24.30 8.51
C THR A 132 22.37 -24.00 7.26
N PRO A 133 22.10 -24.64 6.11
CA PRO A 133 22.80 -24.35 4.86
C PRO A 133 22.70 -22.88 4.45
N ALA A 134 23.77 -22.32 3.87
CA ALA A 134 23.88 -20.89 3.59
C ALA A 134 22.75 -20.34 2.69
N ASN A 135 22.30 -21.10 1.70
CA ASN A 135 21.18 -20.73 0.83
C ASN A 135 19.84 -20.65 1.59
N VAL A 136 19.62 -21.56 2.54
CA VAL A 136 18.43 -21.59 3.42
C VAL A 136 18.49 -20.42 4.39
N ALA A 137 19.64 -20.22 5.03
CA ALA A 137 19.86 -19.13 5.98
C ALA A 137 19.63 -17.74 5.34
N SER A 138 20.08 -17.55 4.09
CA SER A 138 19.83 -16.31 3.35
C SER A 138 18.32 -16.07 3.12
N CYS A 139 17.58 -17.10 2.70
CA CYS A 139 16.13 -17.00 2.51
C CYS A 139 15.40 -16.70 3.83
N GLN A 140 15.80 -17.34 4.94
CA GLN A 140 15.24 -17.10 6.27
C GLN A 140 15.45 -15.65 6.73
N ARG A 141 16.67 -15.11 6.58
CA ARG A 141 16.98 -13.72 6.96
C ARG A 141 16.18 -12.70 6.15
N GLN A 142 15.98 -12.95 4.86
CA GLN A 142 15.12 -12.09 4.04
C GLN A 142 13.67 -12.16 4.52
N LEU A 143 13.12 -13.36 4.71
CA LEU A 143 11.78 -13.54 5.26
C LEU A 143 11.62 -12.91 6.65
N LYS A 144 12.66 -12.89 7.46
CA LYS A 144 12.66 -12.23 8.78
C LYS A 144 12.33 -10.75 8.69
N MET A 145 12.77 -10.07 7.62
CA MET A 145 12.40 -8.68 7.36
C MET A 145 10.99 -8.62 6.76
N LEU A 146 10.73 -9.41 5.72
CA LEU A 146 9.47 -9.34 4.97
C LEU A 146 8.24 -9.67 5.82
N GLN A 147 8.37 -10.57 6.80
CA GLN A 147 7.26 -10.91 7.70
C GLN A 147 6.75 -9.71 8.49
N TRP A 148 7.57 -8.66 8.67
CA TRP A 148 7.17 -7.41 9.31
C TRP A 148 6.86 -6.31 8.30
N THR A 149 7.54 -6.31 7.15
CA THR A 149 7.25 -5.37 6.07
C THR A 149 5.82 -5.51 5.55
N ILE A 150 5.30 -6.73 5.40
CA ILE A 150 3.93 -6.96 4.89
C ILE A 150 2.86 -6.35 5.84
N PRO A 151 2.84 -6.67 7.16
CA PRO A 151 1.94 -6.02 8.11
C PRO A 151 2.10 -4.50 8.15
N ALA A 152 3.33 -3.98 8.06
CA ALA A 152 3.56 -2.53 8.07
C ALA A 152 2.93 -1.84 6.84
N LEU A 153 3.14 -2.39 5.64
CA LEU A 153 2.56 -1.84 4.41
C LEU A 153 1.04 -1.95 4.37
N THR A 154 0.50 -3.12 4.73
CA THR A 154 -0.95 -3.35 4.74
C THR A 154 -1.65 -2.59 5.86
N GLY A 155 -1.01 -2.44 7.03
CA GLY A 155 -1.48 -1.59 8.12
C GLY A 155 -1.47 -0.11 7.75
N ALA A 156 -0.41 0.38 7.09
CA ALA A 156 -0.39 1.73 6.55
C ALA A 156 -1.51 1.95 5.52
N LEU A 157 -1.78 0.94 4.68
CA LEU A 157 -2.88 0.97 3.72
C LEU A 157 -4.26 1.04 4.40
N ILE A 158 -4.44 0.36 5.54
CA ILE A 158 -5.65 0.50 6.38
C ILE A 158 -5.79 1.94 6.88
N VAL A 159 -4.72 2.53 7.42
CA VAL A 159 -4.73 3.92 7.92
C VAL A 159 -5.05 4.92 6.80
N VAL A 160 -4.45 4.77 5.62
CA VAL A 160 -4.74 5.61 4.45
C VAL A 160 -6.20 5.47 4.03
N THR A 161 -6.73 4.24 4.02
CA THR A 161 -8.13 3.97 3.67
C THR A 161 -9.09 4.61 4.67
N ALA A 162 -8.80 4.54 5.97
CA ALA A 162 -9.58 5.19 7.01
C ALA A 162 -9.55 6.72 6.86
N TYR A 163 -8.37 7.30 6.62
CA TYR A 163 -8.20 8.72 6.38
C TYR A 163 -8.98 9.20 5.14
N MET A 164 -8.99 8.42 4.05
CA MET A 164 -9.79 8.73 2.86
C MET A 164 -11.29 8.64 3.12
N GLY A 165 -11.75 7.72 3.98
CA GLY A 165 -13.14 7.66 4.43
C GLY A 165 -13.57 8.92 5.19
N GLU A 166 -12.70 9.47 6.03
CA GLU A 166 -12.95 10.75 6.71
C GLU A 166 -13.09 11.93 5.73
N GLN A 167 -12.36 11.92 4.61
CA GLN A 167 -12.50 12.95 3.56
C GLN A 167 -13.83 12.89 2.79
N GLN A 168 -14.56 11.77 2.86
CA GLN A 168 -15.86 11.61 2.21
C GLN A 168 -17.02 12.21 3.02
N LYS A 169 -16.78 12.72 4.24
CA LYS A 169 -17.81 13.41 5.03
C LYS A 169 -18.30 14.69 4.31
N PRO A 170 -19.62 14.98 4.29
CA PRO A 170 -20.18 16.09 3.49
C PRO A 170 -19.48 17.45 3.71
N GLY A 171 -19.16 17.80 4.95
CA GLY A 171 -18.45 19.04 5.27
C GLY A 171 -17.00 19.09 4.77
N GLN A 172 -16.30 17.95 4.71
CA GLN A 172 -14.93 17.87 4.19
C GLN A 172 -14.90 17.90 2.66
N VAL A 173 -15.89 17.29 2.02
CA VAL A 173 -16.08 17.38 0.57
C VAL A 173 -16.31 18.83 0.16
N LEU A 174 -17.26 19.52 0.80
CA LEU A 174 -17.54 20.94 0.52
C LEU A 174 -16.29 21.81 0.70
N ARG A 175 -15.58 21.64 1.82
CA ARG A 175 -14.34 22.39 2.10
C ARG A 175 -13.24 22.10 1.07
N GLY A 176 -13.10 20.85 0.63
CA GLY A 176 -12.11 20.44 -0.36
C GLY A 176 -12.40 20.95 -1.78
N VAL A 177 -13.68 21.06 -2.16
CA VAL A 177 -14.10 21.68 -3.44
C VAL A 177 -13.83 23.18 -3.41
N ILE A 178 -14.23 23.88 -2.34
CA ILE A 178 -13.96 25.33 -2.16
C ILE A 178 -12.46 25.59 -2.19
N GLY A 179 -11.66 24.76 -1.52
CA GLY A 179 -10.19 24.87 -1.52
C GLY A 179 -9.56 24.69 -2.90
N ARG A 180 -10.08 23.78 -3.74
CA ARG A 180 -9.58 23.60 -5.12
C ARG A 180 -9.89 24.82 -6.00
N VAL A 181 -11.11 25.35 -5.91
CA VAL A 181 -11.52 26.55 -6.65
C VAL A 181 -10.72 27.78 -6.20
N GLY A 182 -10.54 27.96 -4.90
CA GLY A 182 -9.71 29.04 -4.34
C GLY A 182 -8.23 28.92 -4.73
N GLY A 183 -7.69 27.70 -4.77
CA GLY A 183 -6.31 27.44 -5.22
C GLY A 183 -6.08 27.72 -6.71
N LEU A 184 -7.05 27.39 -7.57
CA LEU A 184 -7.03 27.72 -9.00
C LEU A 184 -7.07 29.24 -9.23
N GLY A 185 -7.88 29.97 -8.45
CA GLY A 185 -7.92 31.45 -8.48
C GLY A 185 -6.61 32.09 -7.99
N HIS A 186 -5.91 31.46 -7.05
CA HIS A 186 -4.61 31.95 -6.57
C HIS A 186 -3.47 31.66 -7.54
N ALA A 187 -3.48 30.49 -8.21
CA ALA A 187 -2.51 30.12 -9.24
C ALA A 187 -2.62 31.01 -10.49
N THR A 188 -3.84 31.33 -10.94
CA THR A 188 -4.07 32.29 -12.04
C THR A 188 -3.62 33.70 -11.68
N LYS A 189 -3.84 34.15 -10.44
CA LYS A 189 -3.37 35.46 -9.95
C LYS A 189 -1.84 35.55 -9.84
N MET A 190 -1.17 34.45 -9.55
CA MET A 190 0.30 34.37 -9.50
C MET A 190 0.92 34.33 -10.91
N MET A 191 0.26 33.66 -11.86
CA MET A 191 0.64 33.70 -13.29
C MET A 191 0.46 35.09 -13.91
N GLY A 192 -0.54 35.87 -13.49
CA GLY A 192 -0.72 37.26 -13.91
C GLY A 192 0.29 38.25 -13.33
N LYS A 193 1.04 37.86 -12.27
CA LYS A 193 2.05 38.70 -11.61
C LYS A 193 3.50 38.21 -11.83
N GLY A 194 3.69 37.04 -12.45
CA GLY A 194 5.01 36.48 -12.72
C GLY A 194 5.66 37.10 -13.95
N THR A 195 6.70 37.90 -13.74
CA THR A 195 7.81 38.34 -14.64
C THR A 195 7.51 38.91 -16.04
N GLY A 196 6.40 38.59 -16.71
CA GLY A 196 6.03 39.13 -18.02
C GLY A 196 5.42 40.53 -17.99
N GLY A 197 4.60 40.83 -16.97
CA GLY A 197 3.92 42.14 -16.85
C GLY A 197 4.89 43.30 -16.55
N MET A 198 5.97 43.02 -15.81
CA MET A 198 6.97 44.03 -15.46
C MET A 198 7.93 44.33 -16.62
N ALA A 199 8.22 43.32 -17.46
CA ALA A 199 9.00 43.50 -18.69
C ALA A 199 8.23 44.30 -19.75
N ALA A 200 6.93 44.03 -19.92
CA ALA A 200 6.07 44.79 -20.84
C ALA A 200 5.93 46.27 -20.42
N ALA A 201 5.76 46.54 -19.13
CA ALA A 201 5.70 47.92 -18.63
C ALA A 201 7.02 48.69 -18.79
N LYS A 202 8.17 48.00 -18.68
CA LYS A 202 9.49 48.62 -18.88
C LYS A 202 9.80 48.90 -20.36
N ALA A 203 9.37 48.02 -21.26
CA ALA A 203 9.52 48.21 -22.71
C ALA A 203 8.69 49.38 -23.25
N ILE A 204 7.44 49.52 -22.79
CA ILE A 204 6.57 50.64 -23.18
C ILE A 204 7.13 51.98 -22.67
N ARG A 205 7.71 51.99 -21.46
CA ARG A 205 8.32 53.19 -20.88
C ARG A 205 9.65 53.60 -21.54
N GLN A 206 10.39 52.64 -22.11
CA GLN A 206 11.60 52.92 -22.88
C GLN A 206 11.30 53.44 -24.28
N MET A 207 10.24 52.96 -24.94
CA MET A 207 9.79 53.52 -26.24
C MET A 207 9.29 54.96 -26.12
N ALA A 208 8.55 55.29 -25.05
CA ALA A 208 8.02 56.65 -24.84
C ALA A 208 9.08 57.72 -24.53
N MET A 209 10.34 57.32 -24.27
CA MET A 209 11.45 58.23 -23.95
C MET A 209 12.47 58.36 -25.10
N SER A 210 12.24 57.66 -26.23
CA SER A 210 13.10 57.72 -27.42
C SER A 210 12.64 58.74 -28.47
N ASP A 211 11.47 59.37 -28.27
CA ASP A 211 10.89 60.38 -29.17
C ASP A 211 11.04 61.81 -28.62
N ARG A 212 12.19 62.15 -28.05
CA ARG A 212 12.56 63.55 -27.73
C ARG A 212 13.97 63.88 -28.18
#